data_AF-A0A645CGP7-F1
#
_entry.id   AF-A0A645CGP7-F1
#
_cell.length_a   1.000
_cell.length_b   1.000
_cell.length_c   1.000
_cell.angle_alpha   90.00
_cell.angle_beta   90.00
_cell.angle_gamma   90.00
#
_symmetry.space_group_name_H-M   'P 1'
#
loop_
_entity.id
_entity.type
_entity.pdbx_description
1 polymer ?
#
loop_
_entity_poly.entity_id
_entity_poly.type
_entity_poly.pdbx_seq_one_letter_code
_entity_poly.pdbx_strand_id
1 'polypeptide(L)'
;MGQLTASEGRFGYVSRHLQIALDPIWLGDLPADTFRVPSAQVQIRTVLQHAWAEFEHDIRYKGSVPEELAPDLNRRFTLAAGLLELADREFEVIRERLRERMPPRALEADPNDPRIRTEELAAFLAGQFPDSGWSRTDHYTWISGLLLELGVDSLHKLAGLLSSVDSAAITARMGYQHPPGAVRRLDDALLALYGATYLGLAGNAHRVELLKARLDKLQQGDGSGQGH
;
A
#
# COMPACT_ATOMS: atom_id res chain seq x y z
N MET A 1 10.39 -23.64 -8.42
CA MET A 1 9.09 -23.98 -7.79
C MET A 1 7.89 -23.77 -8.71
N GLY A 2 7.84 -22.75 -9.59
CA GLY A 2 6.70 -22.58 -10.52
C GLY A 2 6.52 -23.65 -11.61
N GLN A 3 7.56 -24.45 -11.91
CA GLN A 3 7.45 -25.58 -12.86
C GLN A 3 6.82 -26.84 -12.24
N LEU A 4 6.89 -27.03 -10.92
CA LEU A 4 6.32 -28.21 -10.25
C LEU A 4 4.80 -28.11 -10.10
N THR A 5 4.26 -26.90 -9.91
CA THR A 5 2.81 -26.67 -9.85
C THR A 5 2.13 -26.84 -11.21
N ALA A 6 2.83 -26.51 -12.31
CA ALA A 6 2.34 -26.72 -13.67
C ALA A 6 2.22 -28.21 -14.04
N SER A 7 3.09 -29.08 -13.48
CA SER A 7 3.03 -30.53 -13.73
C SER A 7 1.92 -31.28 -12.98
N GLU A 8 1.28 -30.65 -11.99
CA GLU A 8 0.21 -31.28 -11.20
C GLU A 8 -1.22 -30.89 -11.63
N GLY A 9 -1.38 -30.13 -12.72
CA GLY A 9 -2.70 -29.67 -13.17
C GLY A 9 -3.40 -28.70 -12.19
N ARG A 10 -2.67 -28.20 -11.19
CA ARG A 10 -3.13 -27.16 -10.26
C ARG A 10 -2.94 -25.80 -10.91
N PHE A 11 -3.81 -25.49 -11.86
CA PHE A 11 -3.95 -24.14 -12.40
C PHE A 11 -4.51 -23.23 -11.29
N GLY A 12 -3.71 -22.26 -10.87
CA GLY A 12 -4.11 -21.18 -9.98
C GLY A 12 -3.59 -19.87 -10.53
N TYR A 13 -4.20 -18.76 -10.15
CA TYR A 13 -3.71 -17.44 -10.51
C TYR A 13 -2.54 -17.10 -9.59
N VAL A 14 -1.31 -17.34 -10.07
CA VAL A 14 -0.11 -17.45 -9.23
C VAL A 14 0.67 -16.13 -9.17
N SER A 15 1.06 -15.76 -7.95
CA SER A 15 1.98 -14.66 -7.68
C SER A 15 3.46 -15.04 -7.79
N ARG A 16 4.35 -14.06 -8.01
CA ARG A 16 5.81 -14.31 -7.98
C ARG A 16 6.33 -14.28 -6.54
N HIS A 17 7.04 -15.32 -6.13
CA HIS A 17 7.62 -15.44 -4.80
C HIS A 17 9.15 -15.44 -4.93
N LEU A 18 9.80 -14.51 -4.25
CA LEU A 18 11.24 -14.38 -4.17
C LEU A 18 11.68 -14.74 -2.75
N GLN A 19 12.59 -15.69 -2.61
CA GLN A 19 13.24 -15.97 -1.34
C GLN A 19 14.56 -15.22 -1.32
N ILE A 20 14.70 -14.28 -0.39
CA ILE A 20 15.88 -13.45 -0.21
C ILE A 20 16.55 -13.81 1.10
N ALA A 21 17.88 -13.89 1.11
CA ALA A 21 18.67 -13.99 2.32
C ALA A 21 19.45 -12.69 2.48
N LEU A 22 19.57 -12.22 3.72
CA LEU A 22 20.44 -11.09 4.04
C LEU A 22 21.88 -11.55 3.93
N ASP A 23 22.66 -10.87 3.07
CA ASP A 23 24.09 -11.10 3.02
C ASP A 23 24.73 -10.55 4.31
N PRO A 24 25.53 -11.36 5.04
CA PRO A 24 26.20 -10.97 6.28
C PRO A 24 26.96 -9.64 6.20
N ILE A 25 27.44 -9.23 5.02
CA ILE A 25 28.15 -7.97 4.81
C ILE A 25 27.28 -6.75 5.17
N TRP A 26 25.96 -6.83 5.01
CA TRP A 26 25.04 -5.74 5.34
C TRP A 26 24.69 -5.64 6.83
N LEU A 27 25.07 -6.65 7.64
CA LEU A 27 24.84 -6.63 9.09
C LEU A 27 25.87 -5.80 9.87
N GLY A 28 27.02 -5.46 9.27
CA GLY A 28 28.05 -4.64 9.93
C GLY A 28 28.53 -5.24 11.26
N ASP A 29 28.67 -4.41 12.30
CA ASP A 29 29.09 -4.82 13.65
C ASP A 29 27.93 -5.36 14.53
N LEU A 30 26.73 -5.54 13.96
CA LEU A 30 25.63 -6.11 14.72
C LEU A 30 25.98 -7.56 15.12
N PRO A 31 25.78 -7.96 16.39
CA PRO A 31 26.08 -9.31 16.83
C PRO A 31 25.25 -10.34 16.04
N ALA A 32 25.92 -11.07 15.15
CA ALA A 32 25.34 -12.04 14.21
C ALA A 32 24.55 -13.16 14.92
N ASP A 33 24.87 -13.39 16.18
CA ASP A 33 24.27 -14.31 17.14
C ASP A 33 22.92 -13.81 17.70
N THR A 34 22.60 -12.52 17.54
CA THR A 34 21.33 -11.92 18.01
C THR A 34 20.25 -11.88 16.91
N PHE A 35 20.63 -11.81 15.64
CA PHE A 35 19.70 -11.77 14.49
C PHE A 35 19.70 -13.08 13.69
N ARG A 36 18.68 -13.92 13.91
CA ARG A 36 18.36 -15.06 13.04
C ARG A 36 17.21 -14.73 12.11
N VAL A 37 17.43 -13.90 11.10
CA VAL A 37 16.53 -13.84 9.93
C VAL A 37 17.24 -14.55 8.76
N PRO A 38 17.22 -15.89 8.70
CA PRO A 38 18.01 -16.66 7.72
C PRO A 38 17.53 -16.42 6.28
N SER A 39 16.27 -16.03 6.10
CA SER A 39 15.70 -15.61 4.81
C SER A 39 14.35 -14.92 5.02
N ALA A 40 13.99 -14.01 4.12
CA ALA A 40 12.64 -13.47 3.98
C ALA A 40 12.03 -13.92 2.64
N GLN A 41 10.71 -14.06 2.58
CA GLN A 41 9.98 -14.28 1.33
C GLN A 41 9.27 -12.98 0.93
N VAL A 42 9.58 -12.47 -0.26
CA VAL A 42 8.89 -11.33 -0.86
C VAL A 42 7.92 -11.85 -1.91
N GLN A 43 6.65 -11.47 -1.79
CA GLN A 43 5.61 -11.83 -2.76
C GLN A 43 5.24 -10.61 -3.58
N ILE A 44 5.38 -10.71 -4.89
CA ILE A 44 4.98 -9.67 -5.84
C ILE A 44 3.65 -10.09 -6.45
N ARG A 45 2.62 -9.28 -6.19
CA ARG A 45 1.23 -9.53 -6.58
C ARG A 45 0.64 -8.31 -7.29
N THR A 46 -0.16 -8.52 -8.33
CA THR A 46 -1.16 -7.52 -8.72
C THR A 46 -2.24 -7.43 -7.64
N VAL A 47 -3.02 -6.34 -7.65
CA VAL A 47 -4.17 -6.20 -6.74
C VAL A 47 -5.16 -7.34 -6.92
N LEU A 48 -5.41 -7.74 -8.17
CA LEU A 48 -6.27 -8.87 -8.49
C LEU A 48 -5.70 -10.19 -7.94
N GLN A 49 -4.38 -10.41 -8.05
CA GLN A 49 -3.73 -11.60 -7.48
C GLN A 49 -3.86 -11.67 -5.97
N HIS A 50 -3.75 -10.53 -5.30
CA HIS A 50 -3.93 -10.46 -3.85
C HIS A 50 -5.38 -10.78 -3.45
N ALA A 51 -6.36 -10.08 -4.04
CA ALA A 51 -7.78 -10.31 -3.75
C ALA A 51 -8.23 -11.74 -4.07
N TRP A 52 -7.76 -12.30 -5.19
CA TRP A 52 -8.02 -13.70 -5.55
C TRP A 52 -7.46 -14.68 -4.53
N ALA A 53 -6.20 -14.50 -4.14
CA ALA A 53 -5.53 -15.41 -3.21
C ALA A 53 -6.20 -15.40 -1.83
N GLU A 54 -6.67 -14.24 -1.35
CA GLU A 54 -7.43 -14.17 -0.10
C GLU A 54 -8.77 -14.88 -0.22
N PHE A 55 -9.53 -14.63 -1.28
CA PHE A 55 -10.83 -15.29 -1.51
C PHE A 55 -10.71 -16.81 -1.63
N GLU A 56 -9.74 -17.29 -2.42
CA GLU A 56 -9.49 -18.73 -2.59
C GLU A 56 -9.04 -19.36 -1.28
N HIS A 57 -8.12 -18.72 -0.55
CA HIS A 57 -7.64 -19.21 0.74
C HIS A 57 -8.77 -19.31 1.76
N ASP A 58 -9.61 -18.28 1.86
CA ASP A 58 -10.72 -18.28 2.83
C ASP A 58 -11.73 -19.41 2.55
N ILE A 59 -12.08 -19.66 1.30
CA ILE A 59 -13.00 -20.75 0.96
C ILE A 59 -12.36 -22.12 1.20
N ARG A 60 -11.08 -22.30 0.84
CA ARG A 60 -10.39 -23.60 0.94
C ARG A 60 -9.98 -23.98 2.36
N TYR A 61 -9.62 -23.00 3.19
CA TYR A 61 -9.08 -23.25 4.54
C TYR A 61 -10.05 -22.88 5.68
N LYS A 62 -10.95 -21.91 5.51
CA LYS A 62 -11.95 -21.56 6.52
C LYS A 62 -13.32 -22.19 6.25
N GLY A 63 -13.56 -22.69 5.03
CA GLY A 63 -14.77 -23.43 4.69
C GLY A 63 -14.62 -24.92 4.90
N SER A 64 -15.52 -25.53 5.69
CA SER A 64 -15.75 -26.98 5.64
C SER A 64 -16.50 -27.31 4.34
N VAL A 65 -15.81 -27.21 3.21
CA VAL A 65 -16.39 -27.53 1.90
C VAL A 65 -16.77 -29.01 1.92
N PRO A 66 -18.06 -29.35 1.74
CA PRO A 66 -18.47 -30.75 1.63
C PRO A 66 -17.69 -31.43 0.49
N GLU A 67 -17.18 -32.63 0.75
CA GLU A 67 -16.33 -33.36 -0.21
C GLU A 67 -17.01 -33.55 -1.58
N GLU A 68 -18.34 -33.68 -1.57
CA GLU A 68 -19.22 -33.76 -2.74
C GLU A 68 -19.16 -32.52 -3.64
N LEU A 69 -18.90 -31.34 -3.07
CA LEU A 69 -18.82 -30.07 -3.81
C LEU A 69 -17.40 -29.74 -4.28
N ALA A 70 -16.38 -30.43 -3.76
CA ALA A 70 -14.98 -30.13 -4.05
C ALA A 70 -14.64 -30.21 -5.56
N PRO A 71 -15.13 -31.20 -6.35
CA PRO A 71 -14.84 -31.26 -7.78
C PRO A 71 -15.43 -30.09 -8.58
N ASP A 72 -16.67 -29.69 -8.29
CA ASP A 72 -17.33 -28.55 -8.97
C ASP A 72 -16.63 -27.23 -8.62
N LEU A 73 -16.34 -27.01 -7.33
CA LEU A 73 -15.64 -25.82 -6.88
C LEU A 73 -14.22 -25.73 -7.46
N ASN A 74 -13.47 -26.83 -7.49
CA ASN A 74 -12.15 -26.86 -8.14
C ASN A 74 -12.24 -26.44 -9.60
N ARG A 75 -13.21 -26.97 -10.35
CA ARG A 75 -13.42 -26.56 -11.75
C ARG A 75 -13.72 -25.07 -11.89
N ARG A 76 -14.57 -24.52 -11.01
CA ARG A 76 -14.90 -23.08 -11.01
C ARG A 76 -13.70 -22.21 -10.66
N PHE A 77 -12.92 -22.59 -9.65
CA PHE A 77 -11.67 -21.90 -9.29
C PHE A 77 -10.69 -21.87 -10.47
N THR A 78 -10.52 -23.00 -11.17
CA THR A 78 -9.67 -23.05 -12.37
C THR A 78 -10.17 -22.12 -13.49
N LEU A 79 -11.47 -22.10 -13.78
CA LEU A 79 -12.03 -21.22 -14.81
C LEU A 79 -11.88 -19.74 -14.46
N ALA A 80 -12.15 -19.37 -13.21
CA ALA A 80 -12.02 -18.00 -12.73
C ALA A 80 -10.55 -17.54 -12.73
N ALA A 81 -9.60 -18.40 -12.33
CA ALA A 81 -8.18 -18.11 -12.46
C ALA A 81 -7.78 -17.83 -13.91
N GLY A 82 -8.28 -18.61 -14.88
CA GLY A 82 -8.02 -18.36 -16.30
C GLY A 82 -8.59 -17.03 -16.82
N LEU A 83 -9.77 -16.63 -16.36
CA LEU A 83 -10.35 -15.32 -16.69
C LEU A 83 -9.53 -14.15 -16.13
N LEU A 84 -9.06 -14.28 -14.89
CA LEU A 84 -8.22 -13.27 -14.26
C LEU A 84 -6.85 -13.15 -14.95
N GLU A 85 -6.24 -14.27 -15.34
CA GLU A 85 -5.00 -14.25 -16.11
C GLU A 85 -5.18 -13.55 -17.46
N LEU A 86 -6.29 -13.83 -18.15
CA LEU A 86 -6.63 -13.14 -19.40
C LEU A 86 -6.81 -11.64 -19.17
N ALA A 87 -7.55 -11.24 -18.13
CA ALA A 87 -7.76 -9.84 -17.81
C ALA A 87 -6.44 -9.10 -17.54
N ASP A 88 -5.54 -9.70 -16.76
CA ASP A 88 -4.21 -9.13 -16.48
C ASP A 88 -3.39 -8.92 -17.77
N ARG A 89 -3.41 -9.90 -18.68
CA ARG A 89 -2.73 -9.80 -19.98
C ARG A 89 -3.30 -8.65 -20.81
N GLU A 90 -4.62 -8.50 -20.85
CA GLU A 90 -5.25 -7.40 -21.57
C GLU A 90 -4.90 -6.04 -20.95
N PHE A 91 -4.82 -5.93 -19.62
CA PHE A 91 -4.34 -4.72 -18.95
C PHE A 91 -2.89 -4.38 -19.29
N GLU A 92 -2.02 -5.39 -19.38
CA GLU A 92 -0.63 -5.20 -19.80
C GLU A 92 -0.55 -4.68 -21.25
N VAL A 93 -1.31 -5.29 -22.17
CA VAL A 93 -1.39 -4.85 -23.57
C VAL A 93 -1.93 -3.42 -23.67
N ILE A 94 -2.99 -3.08 -22.93
CA ILE A 94 -3.53 -1.70 -22.90
C ILE A 94 -2.44 -0.74 -22.42
N ARG A 95 -1.74 -1.08 -21.33
CA ARG A 95 -0.68 -0.24 -20.77
C ARG A 95 0.47 -0.04 -21.76
N GLU A 96 0.87 -1.08 -22.48
CA GLU A 96 1.94 -0.98 -23.48
C GLU A 96 1.51 -0.10 -24.66
N ARG A 97 0.30 -0.31 -25.20
CA ARG A 97 -0.24 0.53 -26.29
C ARG A 97 -0.38 1.99 -25.89
N LEU A 98 -0.76 2.27 -24.64
CA LEU A 98 -0.80 3.63 -24.12
C LEU A 98 0.61 4.23 -24.06
N ARG A 99 1.65 3.48 -23.63
CA ARG A 99 3.03 3.97 -23.65
C ARG A 99 3.58 4.22 -25.06
N GLU A 100 3.20 3.40 -26.03
CA GLU A 100 3.64 3.57 -27.43
C GLU A 100 3.00 4.79 -28.11
N ARG A 101 1.71 5.04 -27.85
CA ARG A 101 0.94 6.09 -28.53
C ARG A 101 0.88 7.42 -27.80
N MET A 102 1.06 7.39 -26.48
CA MET A 102 1.26 8.60 -25.70
C MET A 102 2.78 8.71 -25.50
N PRO A 103 3.49 9.65 -26.18
CA PRO A 103 4.83 10.00 -25.72
C PRO A 103 4.73 10.28 -24.22
N PRO A 104 5.77 10.00 -23.41
CA PRO A 104 5.65 10.09 -21.96
C PRO A 104 5.09 11.45 -21.60
N ARG A 105 3.82 11.52 -21.21
CA ARG A 105 3.27 12.72 -20.57
C ARG A 105 3.95 12.94 -19.20
N ALA A 106 4.77 11.97 -18.78
CA ALA A 106 5.75 12.03 -17.72
C ALA A 106 6.99 12.92 -17.98
N LEU A 107 7.13 13.58 -19.14
CA LEU A 107 8.32 14.40 -19.44
C LEU A 107 8.05 15.90 -19.68
N GLU A 108 6.90 16.41 -19.23
CA GLU A 108 6.84 17.81 -18.77
C GLU A 108 6.96 17.90 -17.24
N ALA A 109 7.36 16.80 -16.57
CA ALA A 109 7.83 16.89 -15.21
C ALA A 109 9.27 17.42 -15.28
N ASP A 110 9.50 18.63 -14.77
CA ASP A 110 10.84 19.17 -14.58
C ASP A 110 11.68 18.10 -13.84
N PRO A 111 12.76 17.58 -14.45
CA PRO A 111 13.66 16.62 -13.81
C PRO A 111 14.26 17.17 -12.51
N ASN A 112 14.28 18.50 -12.35
CA ASN A 112 14.71 19.19 -11.14
C ASN A 112 13.58 19.47 -10.15
N ASP A 113 12.32 19.12 -10.46
CA ASP A 113 11.26 19.23 -9.47
C ASP A 113 11.61 18.30 -8.30
N PRO A 114 11.84 18.83 -7.07
CA PRO A 114 12.28 18.02 -5.94
C PRO A 114 11.12 17.24 -5.29
N ARG A 115 9.88 17.36 -5.79
CA ARG A 115 8.73 16.62 -5.28
C ARG A 115 8.82 15.13 -5.57
N ILE A 116 8.35 14.31 -4.63
CA ILE A 116 8.13 12.88 -4.85
C ILE A 116 7.12 12.73 -6.00
N ARG A 117 7.43 11.89 -6.99
CA ARG A 117 6.54 11.72 -8.15
C ARG A 117 5.20 11.13 -7.71
N THR A 118 4.11 11.53 -8.36
CA THR A 118 2.75 11.08 -8.03
C THR A 118 2.63 9.56 -8.10
N GLU A 119 3.26 8.93 -9.10
CA GLU A 119 3.23 7.49 -9.33
C GLU A 119 4.03 6.73 -8.25
N GLU A 120 5.20 7.26 -7.89
CA GLU A 120 6.05 6.71 -6.83
C GLU A 120 5.37 6.80 -5.47
N LEU A 121 4.75 7.94 -5.17
CA LEU A 121 4.00 8.14 -3.95
C LEU A 121 2.78 7.22 -3.87
N ALA A 122 2.04 7.06 -4.97
CA ALA A 122 0.91 6.14 -5.03
C ALA A 122 1.33 4.68 -4.79
N ALA A 123 2.41 4.24 -5.43
CA ALA A 123 2.96 2.89 -5.23
C ALA A 123 3.43 2.67 -3.79
N PHE A 124 4.13 3.64 -3.22
CA PHE A 124 4.59 3.60 -1.83
C PHE A 124 3.41 3.50 -0.85
N LEU A 125 2.41 4.36 -1.00
CA LEU A 125 1.24 4.37 -0.10
C LEU A 125 0.36 3.13 -0.24
N ALA A 126 0.29 2.52 -1.42
CA ALA A 126 -0.40 1.25 -1.62
C ALA A 126 0.27 0.10 -0.84
N GLY A 127 1.60 0.10 -0.74
CA GLY A 127 2.33 -0.84 0.11
C GLY A 127 2.19 -0.57 1.61
N GLN A 128 2.15 0.71 2.00
CA GLN A 128 2.04 1.12 3.40
C GLN A 128 0.63 0.94 3.99
N PHE A 129 -0.41 1.12 3.17
CA PHE A 129 -1.81 1.07 3.57
C PHE A 129 -2.61 0.08 2.69
N PRO A 130 -2.39 -1.24 2.85
CA PRO A 130 -3.00 -2.25 1.97
C PRO A 130 -4.53 -2.23 2.00
N ASP A 131 -5.13 -1.88 3.14
CA ASP A 131 -6.59 -1.82 3.32
C ASP A 131 -7.23 -0.50 2.85
N SER A 132 -6.46 0.37 2.21
CA SER A 132 -6.95 1.69 1.82
C SER A 132 -7.43 1.73 0.37
N GLY A 133 -8.56 2.40 0.15
CA GLY A 133 -9.07 2.65 -1.18
C GLY A 133 -8.13 3.57 -1.99
N TRP A 134 -8.17 3.41 -3.32
CA TRP A 134 -7.44 4.29 -4.23
C TRP A 134 -7.89 5.75 -4.09
N SER A 135 -6.92 6.66 -4.09
CA SER A 135 -7.17 8.10 -4.18
C SER A 135 -7.08 8.58 -5.62
N ARG A 136 -7.72 9.70 -5.95
CA ARG A 136 -7.60 10.33 -7.27
C ARG A 136 -6.19 10.85 -7.50
N THR A 137 -5.70 10.84 -8.73
CA THR A 137 -4.36 11.32 -9.12
C THR A 137 -4.09 12.75 -8.61
N ASP A 138 -5.07 13.64 -8.70
CA ASP A 138 -4.96 15.02 -8.24
C ASP A 138 -4.64 15.14 -6.74
N HIS A 139 -5.09 14.17 -5.93
CA HIS A 139 -4.81 14.15 -4.49
C HIS A 139 -3.34 13.83 -4.21
N TYR A 140 -2.72 12.98 -5.01
CA TYR A 140 -1.29 12.65 -4.88
C TYR A 140 -0.41 13.84 -5.29
N THR A 141 -0.78 14.53 -6.38
CA THR A 141 -0.07 15.74 -6.81
C THR A 141 -0.13 16.83 -5.72
N TRP A 142 -1.32 17.03 -5.13
CA TRP A 142 -1.52 17.99 -4.04
C TRP A 142 -0.70 17.62 -2.81
N ILE A 143 -0.80 16.39 -2.30
CA ILE A 143 -0.09 16.01 -1.07
C ILE A 143 1.42 15.93 -1.27
N SER A 144 1.91 15.63 -2.48
CA SER A 144 3.33 15.71 -2.81
C SER A 144 3.86 17.15 -2.71
N GLY A 145 3.06 18.15 -3.08
CA GLY A 145 3.38 19.56 -2.83
C GLY A 145 3.53 19.87 -1.34
N LEU A 146 2.61 19.38 -0.51
CA LEU A 146 2.67 19.57 0.95
C LEU A 146 3.88 18.87 1.58
N LEU A 147 4.23 17.67 1.09
CA LEU A 147 5.43 16.96 1.54
C LEU A 147 6.68 17.78 1.26
N LEU A 148 6.79 18.41 0.08
CA LEU A 148 7.90 19.29 -0.23
C LEU A 148 7.92 20.54 0.67
N GLU A 149 6.78 21.17 0.93
CA GLU A 149 6.70 22.30 1.89
C GLU A 149 7.18 21.91 3.30
N LEU A 150 7.00 20.64 3.70
CA LEU A 150 7.50 20.08 4.95
C LEU A 150 8.99 19.64 4.89
N GLY A 151 9.65 19.77 3.74
CA GLY A 151 11.03 19.30 3.52
C GLY A 151 11.16 17.78 3.28
N VAL A 152 10.05 17.11 2.99
CA VAL A 152 9.97 15.68 2.66
C VAL A 152 10.02 15.52 1.14
N ASP A 153 11.24 15.38 0.62
CA ASP A 153 11.57 15.28 -0.81
C ASP A 153 11.81 13.84 -1.30
N SER A 154 11.78 12.85 -0.40
CA SER A 154 12.16 11.48 -0.72
C SER A 154 11.32 10.44 0.02
N LEU A 155 11.10 9.30 -0.64
CA LEU A 155 10.37 8.16 -0.06
C LEU A 155 11.02 7.63 1.22
N HIS A 156 12.35 7.70 1.34
CA HIS A 156 13.06 7.26 2.53
C HIS A 156 12.72 8.14 3.75
N LYS A 157 12.73 9.47 3.60
CA LYS A 157 12.30 10.40 4.66
C LYS A 157 10.83 10.15 5.01
N LEU A 158 9.97 9.98 4.01
CA LEU A 158 8.55 9.69 4.22
C LEU A 158 8.33 8.39 5.00
N ALA A 159 9.06 7.32 4.66
CA ALA A 159 8.99 6.04 5.37
C ALA A 159 9.42 6.17 6.84
N GLY A 160 10.50 6.92 7.11
CA GLY A 160 10.95 7.21 8.49
C GLY A 160 9.94 8.00 9.30
N LEU A 161 9.21 8.93 8.66
CA LEU A 161 8.13 9.68 9.32
C LEU A 161 6.95 8.76 9.65
N LEU A 162 6.48 7.97 8.67
CA LEU A 162 5.32 7.10 8.88
C LEU A 162 5.59 5.97 9.88
N SER A 163 6.83 5.48 9.99
CA SER A 163 7.18 4.47 11.00
C SER A 163 7.15 5.01 12.44
N SER A 164 7.28 6.33 12.62
CA SER A 164 7.18 6.99 13.93
C SER A 164 5.74 7.18 14.43
N VAL A 165 4.73 6.82 13.61
CA VAL A 165 3.32 7.09 13.87
C VAL A 165 2.52 5.81 13.95
N ASP A 166 1.68 5.70 14.98
CA ASP A 166 0.66 4.66 15.03
C ASP A 166 -0.53 5.02 14.11
N SER A 167 -0.42 4.56 12.86
CA SER A 167 -1.45 4.75 11.84
C SER A 167 -2.80 4.10 12.20
N ALA A 168 -2.78 3.01 13.00
CA ALA A 168 -4.00 2.33 13.43
C ALA A 168 -4.71 3.14 14.51
N ALA A 169 -3.98 3.66 15.49
CA ALA A 169 -4.51 4.55 16.53
C ALA A 169 -5.11 5.83 15.91
N ILE A 170 -4.44 6.44 14.93
CA ILE A 170 -4.97 7.60 14.21
C ILE A 170 -6.29 7.25 13.51
N THR A 171 -6.31 6.15 12.76
CA THR A 171 -7.52 5.73 12.02
C THR A 171 -8.68 5.48 12.98
N ALA A 172 -8.41 4.85 14.13
CA ALA A 172 -9.41 4.61 15.17
C ALA A 172 -9.95 5.91 15.77
N ARG A 173 -9.07 6.87 16.11
CA ARG A 173 -9.46 8.19 16.65
C ARG A 173 -10.31 9.00 15.66
N MET A 174 -10.00 8.90 14.37
CA MET A 174 -10.75 9.61 13.34
C MET A 174 -12.18 9.07 13.15
N GLY A 175 -12.44 7.81 13.55
CA GLY A 175 -13.79 7.25 13.62
C GLY A 175 -14.52 7.17 12.28
N TYR A 176 -13.80 6.87 11.20
CA TYR A 176 -14.40 6.81 9.87
C TYR A 176 -15.41 5.66 9.74
N GLN A 177 -16.56 5.94 9.12
CA GLN A 177 -17.55 4.91 8.81
C GLN A 177 -17.07 3.91 7.74
N HIS A 178 -16.17 4.35 6.84
CA HIS A 178 -15.58 3.54 5.78
C HIS A 178 -14.05 3.72 5.79
N PRO A 179 -13.27 2.71 5.37
CA PRO A 179 -11.81 2.81 5.32
C PRO A 179 -11.37 4.03 4.50
N PRO A 180 -10.60 4.97 5.09
CA PRO A 180 -10.13 6.14 4.35
C PRO A 180 -9.12 5.73 3.28
N GLY A 181 -9.11 6.46 2.16
CA GLY A 181 -8.14 6.26 1.09
C GLY A 181 -6.71 6.60 1.53
N ALA A 182 -5.73 6.10 0.78
CA ALA A 182 -4.31 6.17 1.13
C ALA A 182 -3.81 7.61 1.39
N VAL A 183 -4.18 8.56 0.52
CA VAL A 183 -3.82 9.98 0.68
C VAL A 183 -4.43 10.58 1.94
N ARG A 184 -5.65 10.15 2.31
CA ARG A 184 -6.30 10.65 3.52
C ARG A 184 -5.61 10.15 4.78
N ARG A 185 -5.17 8.89 4.80
CA ARG A 185 -4.38 8.34 5.91
C ARG A 185 -3.05 9.07 6.06
N LEU A 186 -2.36 9.34 4.95
CA LEU A 186 -1.14 10.14 4.94
C LEU A 186 -1.40 11.55 5.49
N ASP A 187 -2.46 12.21 5.03
CA ASP A 187 -2.87 13.55 5.49
C ASP A 187 -3.14 13.59 7.01
N ASP A 188 -3.82 12.57 7.56
CA ASP A 188 -4.07 12.46 9.00
C ASP A 188 -2.77 12.15 9.79
N ALA A 189 -1.86 11.34 9.25
CA ALA A 189 -0.56 11.06 9.85
C ALA A 189 0.33 12.32 9.89
N LEU A 190 0.39 13.09 8.80
CA LEU A 190 1.10 14.37 8.76
C LEU A 190 0.49 15.38 9.74
N LEU A 191 -0.84 15.43 9.82
CA LEU A 191 -1.53 16.28 10.78
C LEU A 191 -1.20 15.90 12.22
N ALA A 192 -1.16 14.61 12.55
CA ALA A 192 -0.81 14.14 13.89
C ALA A 192 0.65 14.45 14.27
N LEU A 193 1.59 14.34 13.31
CA LEU A 193 3.01 14.60 13.53
C LEU A 193 3.33 16.09 13.67
N TYR A 194 2.84 16.89 12.73
CA TYR A 194 3.27 18.27 12.58
C TYR A 194 2.28 19.28 13.18
N GLY A 195 1.07 18.85 13.55
CA GLY A 195 0.07 19.67 14.24
C GLY A 195 -0.10 21.05 13.61
N ALA A 196 0.11 22.10 14.41
CA ALA A 196 0.00 23.49 13.98
C ALA A 196 0.91 23.86 12.78
N THR A 197 2.09 23.25 12.68
CA THR A 197 3.00 23.46 11.53
C THR A 197 2.35 22.96 10.24
N TYR A 198 1.63 21.84 10.28
CA TYR A 198 0.90 21.34 9.12
C TYR A 198 -0.27 22.25 8.74
N LEU A 199 -0.99 22.78 9.73
CA LEU A 199 -2.09 23.73 9.49
C LEU A 199 -1.61 25.00 8.80
N GLY A 200 -0.40 25.46 9.11
CA GLY A 200 0.19 26.70 8.60
C GLY A 200 0.75 26.61 7.17
N LEU A 201 0.76 25.42 6.54
CA LEU A 201 1.25 25.26 5.18
C LEU A 201 0.41 26.05 4.17
N ALA A 202 1.07 26.61 3.14
CA ALA A 202 0.40 27.41 2.13
C ALA A 202 -0.64 26.58 1.37
N GLY A 203 -0.30 25.33 1.03
CA GLY A 203 -1.22 24.38 0.41
C GLY A 203 -2.44 23.98 1.28
N ASN A 204 -2.45 24.32 2.58
CA ASN A 204 -3.54 24.05 3.52
C ASN A 204 -4.41 25.29 3.83
N ALA A 205 -4.07 26.48 3.32
CA ALA A 205 -4.75 27.73 3.66
C ALA A 205 -6.28 27.70 3.47
N HIS A 206 -6.76 26.99 2.45
CA HIS A 206 -8.20 26.88 2.12
C HIS A 206 -8.97 25.89 3.02
N ARG A 207 -8.28 25.11 3.87
CA ARG A 207 -8.86 24.00 4.65
C ARG A 207 -8.45 24.00 6.12
N VAL A 208 -7.93 25.12 6.61
CA VAL A 208 -7.46 25.27 8.00
C VAL A 208 -8.53 24.90 9.02
N GLU A 209 -9.77 25.36 8.85
CA GLU A 209 -10.86 25.08 9.81
C GLU A 209 -11.22 23.59 9.86
N LEU A 210 -11.21 22.90 8.71
CA LEU A 210 -11.39 21.45 8.66
C LEU A 210 -10.22 20.72 9.34
N LEU A 211 -8.99 21.20 9.15
CA LEU A 211 -7.80 20.63 9.78
C LEU A 211 -7.80 20.79 11.30
N LYS A 212 -8.22 21.95 11.81
CA LYS A 212 -8.38 22.21 13.25
C LYS A 212 -9.34 21.22 13.87
N ALA A 213 -10.54 21.06 13.30
CA ALA A 213 -11.53 20.12 13.80
C ALA A 213 -11.02 18.66 13.83
N ARG A 214 -10.17 18.27 12.88
CA ARG A 214 -9.52 16.95 12.89
C ARG A 214 -8.41 16.86 13.92
N LEU A 215 -7.59 17.91 14.07
CA LEU A 215 -6.52 17.95 15.05
C LEU A 215 -7.07 17.85 16.47
N ASP A 216 -8.16 18.58 16.74
CA ASP A 216 -8.86 18.52 18.02
C ASP A 216 -9.33 17.09 18.33
N LYS A 217 -9.89 16.38 17.34
CA LYS A 217 -10.25 14.96 17.49
C LYS A 217 -9.06 14.06 17.81
N LEU A 218 -7.91 14.32 17.19
CA LEU A 218 -6.68 13.54 17.44
C LEU A 218 -6.13 13.78 18.85
N GLN A 219 -6.23 15.01 19.36
CA GLN A 219 -5.72 15.44 20.67
C GLN A 219 -6.64 15.07 21.84
N GLN A 220 -7.96 15.03 21.63
CA GLN A 220 -8.94 14.69 22.69
C GLN A 220 -8.80 13.24 23.22
N GLY A 221 -8.05 12.36 22.52
CA GLY A 221 -7.82 10.98 22.93
C GLY A 221 -6.65 10.73 23.88
N ASP A 222 -5.79 11.72 24.17
CA ASP A 222 -4.63 11.54 25.07
C ASP A 222 -4.95 11.83 26.56
N GLY A 223 -6.22 12.16 26.88
CA GLY A 223 -6.64 12.59 28.23
C GLY A 223 -7.31 11.55 29.12
N SER A 224 -7.56 10.32 28.68
CA SER A 224 -8.38 9.35 29.42
C SER A 224 -7.59 8.18 30.04
N GLY A 225 -6.35 8.42 30.48
CA GLY A 225 -5.43 7.39 31.00
C GLY A 225 -4.83 7.65 32.40
N GLN A 226 -5.32 8.63 33.17
CA GLN A 226 -4.97 8.79 34.59
C GLN A 226 -6.20 9.25 35.37
N GLY A 227 -6.80 8.35 36.15
CA GLY A 227 -7.84 8.72 37.09
C GLY A 227 -8.87 7.62 37.38
N HIS A 228 -8.44 6.54 38.03
CA HIS A 228 -9.01 6.01 39.29
C HIS A 228 -8.35 4.69 39.66
#